data_AF-A0A2H0LRQ5-F1
#
_entry.id   AF-A0A2H0LRQ5-F1
#
_cell.length_a   1.000
_cell.length_b   1.000
_cell.length_c   1.000
_cell.angle_alpha   90.00
_cell.angle_beta   90.00
_cell.angle_gamma   90.00
#
_symmetry.space_group_name_H-M   'P 1'
#
loop_
_entity.id
_entity.type
_entity.pdbx_description
1 polymer ?
#
loop_
_entity_poly.entity_id
_entity_poly.type
_entity_poly.pdbx_seq_one_letter_code
_entity_poly.pdbx_strand_id
1 'polypeptide(L)'
;MTGPVIIALTIVISLFGGIVSALLGVGGGLIFVPLFHYVLKLDMHHAVGTSLAIIIPTAFVGAWKHELYGFIDWRVLLSAVLFAVIGGFIGAQMSVGMDTVLLKKIFAVFLVIVAIRMWL
;
A
#
# COMPACT_ATOMS: atom_id res chain seq x y z
N MET A 1 15.19 -15.85 11.50
CA MET A 1 16.09 -14.69 11.32
C MET A 1 16.41 -14.16 12.71
N THR A 2 17.65 -13.76 12.97
CA THR A 2 18.02 -13.13 14.25
C THR A 2 17.32 -11.76 14.35
N GLY A 3 16.85 -11.39 15.55
CA GLY A 3 16.13 -10.13 15.79
C GLY A 3 16.75 -8.87 15.14
N PRO A 4 18.06 -8.61 15.28
CA PRO A 4 18.67 -7.43 14.68
C PRO A 4 18.67 -7.42 13.14
N VAL A 5 18.74 -8.59 12.48
CA VAL A 5 18.73 -8.68 11.02
C VAL A 5 17.35 -8.35 10.44
N ILE A 6 16.27 -8.75 11.12
CA ILE A 6 14.90 -8.41 10.71
C ILE A 6 14.70 -6.90 10.76
N ILE A 7 15.12 -6.26 11.85
CA ILE A 7 14.98 -4.81 12.05
C ILE A 7 15.73 -4.04 10.95
N ALA A 8 16.98 -4.43 10.69
CA ALA A 8 17.79 -3.81 9.64
C ALA A 8 17.12 -3.94 8.26
N LEU A 9 16.60 -5.13 7.92
CA LEU A 9 15.88 -5.34 6.66
C LEU A 9 14.61 -4.51 6.58
N THR A 10 13.79 -4.47 7.64
CA THR A 10 12.57 -3.66 7.65
C THR A 10 12.88 -2.19 7.42
N ILE A 11 13.93 -1.64 8.03
CA ILE A 11 14.34 -0.24 7.82
C ILE A 11 14.72 0.01 6.37
N VAL A 12 15.59 -0.84 5.80
CA VAL A 12 16.07 -0.69 4.41
C VAL A 12 14.91 -0.81 3.42
N ILE A 13 14.07 -1.83 3.58
CA ILE A 13 12.88 -2.05 2.75
C ILE A 13 11.91 -0.88 2.85
N SER A 14 11.66 -0.39 4.07
CA SER A 14 10.70 0.69 4.30
C SER A 14 11.19 2.02 3.70
N LEU A 15 12.49 2.31 3.83
CA LEU A 15 13.10 3.52 3.29
C LEU A 15 13.09 3.49 1.76
N PHE A 16 13.60 2.42 1.16
CA PHE A 16 13.65 2.27 -0.29
C PHE A 16 12.25 2.21 -0.89
N GLY A 17 11.38 1.38 -0.32
CA GLY A 17 10.00 1.23 -0.75
C GLY A 17 9.22 2.54 -0.67
N GLY A 18 9.45 3.34 0.38
CA GLY A 18 8.82 4.65 0.55
C GLY A 18 9.24 5.65 -0.52
N ILE A 19 10.53 5.72 -0.83
CA ILE A 19 11.07 6.60 -1.88
C ILE A 19 10.47 6.22 -3.24
N VAL A 20 10.55 4.95 -3.62
CA VAL A 20 10.04 4.51 -4.93
C VAL A 20 8.52 4.68 -5.00
N SER A 21 7.80 4.36 -3.93
CA SER A 21 6.36 4.60 -3.83
C SER A 21 5.99 6.07 -4.02
N ALA A 22 6.73 6.98 -3.39
CA ALA A 22 6.47 8.42 -3.48
C ALA A 22 6.75 8.95 -4.90
N LEU A 23 7.81 8.45 -5.55
CA LEU A 23 8.15 8.83 -6.93
C LEU A 23 7.12 8.35 -7.95
N LEU A 24 6.63 7.12 -7.78
CA LEU A 24 5.66 6.54 -8.71
C LEU A 24 4.21 6.98 -8.43
N GLY A 25 3.93 7.54 -7.25
CA GLY A 25 2.60 8.01 -6.87
C GLY A 25 1.55 6.90 -6.67
N VAL A 26 1.95 5.61 -6.64
CA VAL A 26 1.02 4.46 -6.65
C VAL A 26 0.61 3.98 -5.25
N GLY A 27 0.98 4.73 -4.20
CA GLY A 27 0.55 4.41 -2.84
C GLY A 27 1.16 3.14 -2.24
N GLY A 28 2.37 2.75 -2.62
CA GLY A 28 3.24 1.85 -1.84
C GLY A 28 2.90 0.36 -1.83
N GLY A 29 1.62 -0.02 -1.94
CA GLY A 29 1.18 -1.41 -1.89
C GLY A 29 1.84 -2.30 -2.94
N LEU A 30 2.11 -1.76 -4.13
CA LEU A 30 2.86 -2.49 -5.19
C LEU A 30 4.26 -2.94 -4.77
N ILE A 31 4.90 -2.19 -3.89
CA ILE A 31 6.30 -2.40 -3.51
C ILE A 31 6.34 -3.09 -2.15
N PHE A 32 5.64 -2.56 -1.15
CA PHE A 32 5.67 -3.07 0.21
C PHE A 32 5.11 -4.49 0.33
N VAL A 33 3.99 -4.81 -0.31
CA VAL A 33 3.36 -6.14 -0.18
C VAL A 33 4.29 -7.27 -0.65
N PRO A 34 4.88 -7.24 -1.87
CA PRO A 34 5.81 -8.30 -2.27
C PRO A 34 7.08 -8.32 -1.42
N LEU A 35 7.63 -7.16 -1.03
CA LEU A 35 8.80 -7.12 -0.14
C LEU A 35 8.51 -7.76 1.22
N PHE A 36 7.35 -7.48 1.79
CA PHE A 36 6.93 -8.03 3.09
C PHE A 36 6.64 -9.53 3.01
N HIS A 37 5.98 -9.98 1.94
CA HIS A 37 5.67 -11.39 1.75
C HIS A 37 6.94 -12.22 1.44
N TYR A 38 7.79 -11.76 0.52
CA TYR A 38 8.93 -12.56 0.05
C TYR A 38 10.19 -12.40 0.90
N VAL A 39 10.47 -11.20 1.43
CA VAL A 39 11.71 -10.94 2.19
C VAL A 39 11.50 -11.14 3.69
N LEU A 40 10.42 -10.56 4.24
CA LEU A 40 10.09 -10.67 5.66
C LEU A 40 9.27 -11.93 5.99
N LYS A 41 8.88 -12.71 4.96
CA LYS A 41 8.11 -13.96 5.09
C LYS A 41 6.80 -13.79 5.85
N LEU A 42 6.17 -12.61 5.73
CA LEU A 42 4.86 -12.37 6.29
C LEU A 42 3.78 -13.08 5.45
N ASP A 43 2.76 -13.59 6.11
CA ASP A 43 1.55 -14.08 5.44
C ASP A 43 0.91 -12.95 4.62
N MET A 44 0.17 -13.31 3.58
CA MET A 44 -0.39 -12.35 2.64
C MET A 44 -1.29 -11.31 3.35
N HIS A 45 -2.11 -11.74 4.31
CA HIS A 45 -2.96 -10.85 5.10
C HIS A 45 -2.14 -9.83 5.90
N HIS A 46 -1.07 -10.28 6.55
CA HIS A 46 -0.17 -9.39 7.30
C HIS A 46 0.58 -8.45 6.36
N ALA A 47 1.12 -8.94 5.25
CA ALA A 47 1.83 -8.12 4.28
C ALA A 47 0.95 -7.01 3.71
N VAL A 48 -0.30 -7.32 3.33
CA VAL A 48 -1.27 -6.36 2.81
C VAL A 48 -1.67 -5.35 3.91
N GLY A 49 -2.04 -5.81 5.10
CA GLY A 49 -2.44 -4.95 6.21
C GLY A 49 -1.32 -4.00 6.67
N THR A 50 -0.10 -4.50 6.83
CA THR A 50 1.06 -3.67 7.20
C THR A 50 1.40 -2.66 6.12
N SER A 51 1.28 -3.02 4.83
CA SER A 51 1.50 -2.05 3.74
C SER A 51 0.50 -0.89 3.80
N LEU A 52 -0.78 -1.19 4.07
CA LEU A 52 -1.83 -0.18 4.24
C LEU A 52 -1.55 0.76 5.41
N ALA A 53 -1.07 0.22 6.54
CA ALA A 53 -0.70 1.03 7.69
C ALA A 53 0.41 2.04 7.38
N ILE A 54 1.38 1.68 6.54
CA ILE A 54 2.47 2.57 6.11
C ILE A 54 1.99 3.70 5.19
N ILE A 55 0.92 3.46 4.42
CA ILE A 55 0.35 4.46 3.53
C ILE A 55 -0.28 5.61 4.31
N ILE A 56 -0.83 5.37 5.51
CA ILE A 56 -1.51 6.40 6.30
C ILE A 56 -0.64 7.64 6.58
N PRO A 57 0.56 7.52 7.21
CA PRO A 57 1.40 8.69 7.48
C PRO A 57 1.94 9.32 6.20
N THR A 58 2.24 8.53 5.16
CA THR A 58 2.77 9.07 3.90
C THR A 58 1.71 9.84 3.11
N ALA A 59 0.48 9.35 3.08
CA ALA A 59 -0.67 10.03 2.50
C ALA A 59 -1.02 11.31 3.27
N PHE A 60 -0.96 11.28 4.61
CA PHE A 60 -1.18 12.47 5.43
C PHE A 60 -0.16 13.57 5.13
N VAL A 61 1.13 13.24 5.09
CA VAL A 61 2.19 14.20 4.73
C VAL A 61 2.02 14.71 3.29
N GLY A 62 1.65 13.83 2.36
CA GLY A 62 1.39 14.19 0.96
C GLY A 62 0.22 15.16 0.80
N ALA A 63 -0.89 14.91 1.50
CA ALA A 63 -2.06 15.76 1.53
C ALA A 63 -1.75 17.12 2.17
N TRP A 64 -1.10 17.12 3.34
CA TRP A 64 -0.69 18.34 4.03
C TRP A 64 0.17 19.25 3.14
N LYS A 65 1.15 18.66 2.44
CA LYS A 65 1.98 19.42 1.49
C LYS A 65 1.17 19.98 0.33
N HIS A 66 0.23 19.22 -0.24
CA HIS A 66 -0.63 19.70 -1.33
C HIS A 66 -1.56 20.84 -0.88
N GLU A 67 -2.03 20.79 0.36
CA GLU A 67 -2.87 21.84 0.94
C GLU A 67 -2.12 23.17 1.04
N LEU A 68 -0.86 23.13 1.47
CA LEU A 68 0.00 24.30 1.55
C LEU A 68 0.20 25.01 0.20
N TYR A 69 0.12 24.28 -0.91
CA TYR A 69 0.20 24.85 -2.26
C TYR A 69 -1.15 25.30 -2.83
N GLY A 70 -2.26 25.09 -2.11
CA GLY A 70 -3.60 25.53 -2.53
C GLY A 70 -4.24 24.70 -3.65
N PHE A 71 -3.70 23.51 -3.95
CA PHE A 71 -4.17 22.66 -5.06
C PHE A 71 -5.29 21.68 -4.68
N ILE A 72 -5.83 21.75 -3.46
CA ILE A 72 -6.85 20.80 -3.00
C ILE A 72 -8.25 21.32 -3.26
N ASP A 73 -8.95 20.68 -4.19
CA ASP A 73 -10.41 20.78 -4.27
C ASP A 73 -11.05 19.89 -3.19
N TRP A 74 -11.62 20.53 -2.17
CA TRP A 74 -12.21 19.84 -1.03
C TRP A 74 -13.42 18.98 -1.40
N ARG A 75 -14.15 19.30 -2.49
CA ARG A 75 -15.28 18.49 -2.96
C ARG A 75 -14.79 17.16 -3.56
N VAL A 76 -13.72 17.22 -4.35
CA VAL A 76 -13.08 16.02 -4.90
C VAL A 76 -12.44 15.20 -3.79
N LEU A 77 -11.77 15.85 -2.82
CA LEU A 77 -11.19 15.17 -1.67
C LEU A 77 -12.24 14.41 -0.86
N LEU A 78 -13.32 15.07 -0.45
CA LEU A 78 -14.38 14.47 0.37
C LEU A 78 -15.05 13.29 -0.33
N SER A 79 -15.35 13.43 -1.62
CA SER A 79 -15.92 12.32 -2.39
C SER A 79 -14.94 11.16 -2.52
N ALA A 80 -13.68 11.42 -2.86
CA ALA A 80 -12.65 10.40 -2.95
C ALA A 80 -12.43 9.67 -1.61
N VAL A 81 -12.36 10.40 -0.49
CA VAL A 81 -12.23 9.81 0.85
C VAL A 81 -13.44 8.94 1.19
N LEU A 82 -14.66 9.39 0.88
CA LEU A 82 -15.87 8.62 1.15
C LEU A 82 -15.86 7.28 0.40
N PHE A 83 -15.59 7.31 -0.91
CA PHE A 83 -15.51 6.09 -1.71
C PHE A 83 -14.34 5.19 -1.30
N ALA A 84 -13.19 5.77 -0.94
CA ALA A 84 -12.02 5.02 -0.47
C ALA A 84 -12.28 4.33 0.87
N VAL A 85 -12.95 5.00 1.82
CA VAL A 85 -13.29 4.41 3.13
C VAL A 85 -14.32 3.29 2.96
N ILE A 86 -15.38 3.51 2.18
CA ILE A 86 -16.41 2.51 1.93
C ILE A 86 -15.82 1.31 1.19
N GLY A 87 -15.10 1.55 0.10
CA GLY A 87 -14.47 0.51 -0.71
C GLY A 87 -13.40 -0.26 0.08
N GLY A 88 -12.59 0.44 0.88
CA GLY A 88 -11.59 -0.15 1.75
C GLY A 88 -12.20 -1.02 2.85
N PHE A 89 -13.30 -0.57 3.47
CA PHE A 89 -14.01 -1.34 4.48
C PHE A 89 -14.65 -2.61 3.92
N ILE A 90 -15.34 -2.50 2.78
CA ILE A 90 -15.93 -3.66 2.09
C ILE A 90 -14.83 -4.64 1.67
N GLY A 91 -13.75 -4.15 1.05
CA GLY A 91 -12.61 -4.96 0.65
C GLY A 91 -11.94 -5.66 1.83
N ALA A 92 -11.77 -4.96 2.95
CA ALA A 92 -11.23 -5.53 4.18
C ALA A 92 -12.12 -6.67 4.70
N GLN A 93 -13.43 -6.47 4.81
CA GLN A 93 -14.34 -7.53 5.24
C GLN A 93 -14.31 -8.75 4.32
N MET A 94 -14.29 -8.53 3.00
CA MET A 94 -14.18 -9.63 2.04
C MET A 94 -12.86 -10.38 2.18
N SER A 95 -11.76 -9.69 2.51
CA SER A 95 -10.44 -10.30 2.63
C SER A 95 -10.25 -11.20 3.86
N VAL A 96 -10.96 -10.94 4.96
CA VAL A 96 -10.84 -11.72 6.21
C VAL A 96 -11.27 -13.18 6.01
N GLY A 97 -12.26 -13.43 5.16
CA GLY A 97 -12.73 -14.79 4.86
C GLY A 97 -11.94 -15.52 3.77
N MET A 98 -10.94 -14.89 3.16
CA MET A 98 -10.19 -15.47 2.04
C MET A 98 -8.97 -16.24 2.50
N ASP A 99 -8.73 -17.40 1.88
CA ASP A 99 -7.47 -18.13 2.03
C ASP A 99 -6.29 -17.35 1.41
N THR A 100 -5.10 -17.46 2.01
CA THR A 100 -3.84 -16.83 1.60
C THR A 100 -3.54 -17.06 0.12
N VAL A 101 -3.84 -18.25 -0.41
CA VAL A 101 -3.61 -18.58 -1.82
C VAL A 101 -4.50 -17.74 -2.75
N LEU A 102 -5.77 -17.56 -2.38
CA LEU A 102 -6.71 -16.76 -3.16
C LEU A 102 -6.32 -15.28 -3.10
N LEU A 103 -5.99 -14.77 -1.91
CA LEU A 103 -5.56 -13.37 -1.73
C LEU A 103 -4.30 -13.06 -2.54
N LYS A 104 -3.34 -14.00 -2.56
CA LYS A 104 -2.13 -13.91 -3.39
C LYS A 104 -2.45 -13.86 -4.88
N LYS A 105 -3.38 -14.69 -5.37
CA LYS A 105 -3.82 -14.67 -6.78
C LYS A 105 -4.49 -13.35 -7.15
N ILE A 106 -5.40 -12.85 -6.31
CA ILE A 106 -6.07 -11.56 -6.52
C ILE A 106 -5.03 -10.43 -6.61
N PHE A 107 -4.08 -10.41 -5.67
CA PHE A 107 -3.02 -9.41 -5.68
C PHE A 107 -2.11 -9.52 -6.91
N ALA A 108 -1.78 -10.74 -7.35
CA ALA A 108 -1.00 -10.94 -8.57
C ALA A 108 -1.71 -10.39 -9.81
N VAL A 109 -3.01 -10.64 -9.95
CA VAL A 109 -3.83 -10.07 -11.05
C VAL A 109 -3.84 -8.54 -10.96
N PHE A 110 -4.00 -7.98 -9.77
CA PHE A 110 -3.93 -6.53 -9.54
C PHE A 110 -2.57 -5.96 -9.98
N LEU A 111 -1.45 -6.59 -9.62
CA LEU A 111 -0.12 -6.17 -10.06
C LEU A 111 0.02 -6.16 -11.59
N VAL A 112 -0.51 -7.18 -12.27
CA VAL A 112 -0.49 -7.25 -13.75
C VAL A 112 -1.28 -6.09 -14.35
N ILE A 113 -2.47 -5.79 -13.81
CA ILE A 113 -3.30 -4.67 -14.28
C ILE A 113 -2.54 -3.34 -14.11
N VAL A 114 -1.90 -3.13 -12.97
CA VAL A 114 -1.13 -1.90 -12.74
C VAL A 114 0.08 -1.82 -13.65
N ALA A 115 0.81 -2.92 -13.85
CA ALA A 115 1.94 -2.96 -14.78
C ALA A 115 1.52 -2.57 -16.20
N ILE A 116 0.38 -3.07 -16.68
CA ILE A 116 -0.18 -2.70 -17.98
C ILE A 116 -0.54 -1.21 -18.01
N ARG A 117 -1.19 -0.70 -16.97
CA ARG A 117 -1.60 0.71 -16.88
C ARG A 117 -0.42 1.68 -16.82
N MET A 118 0.70 1.27 -16.23
CA MET A 118 1.93 2.07 -16.21
C MET A 118 2.70 2.01 -17.53
N TRP A 119 2.50 0.96 -18.32
CA TRP A 119 3.16 0.78 -19.62
C TRP A 119 2.49 1.58 -20.74
N LEU A 120 1.15 1.69 -20.70
CA LEU A 120 0.33 2.47 -21.64
C LEU A 120 0.35 3.96 -21.31
#